data_AF-A0A957GRS0-F1
#
_entry.id   AF-A0A957GRS0-F1
#
_cell.length_a   1.000
_cell.length_b   1.000
_cell.length_c   1.000
_cell.angle_alpha   90.00
_cell.angle_beta   90.00
_cell.angle_gamma   90.00
#
_symmetry.space_group_name_H-M   'P 1'
#
loop_
_entity.id
_entity.type
_entity.pdbx_description
1 polymer ?
#
loop_
_entity_poly.entity_id
_entity_poly.type
_entity_poly.pdbx_seq_one_letter_code
_entity_poly.pdbx_strand_id
1 'polypeptide(L)'
;MNQAQQLTDLEERFLRYVQIDTQSDENSPTAPSTAKQYDLLNLLATELAAMGAENAYVTDYGAVIATVPGTMGQENAPTVALFAHVDTAPAYSG
;
A
#
# COMPACT_ATOMS: atom_id res chain seq x y z
N MET A 1 -16.73 13.36 7.24
CA MET A 1 -17.28 12.69 6.04
C MET A 1 -18.46 11.84 6.47
N ASN A 2 -19.50 11.75 5.64
CA ASN A 2 -20.59 10.81 5.87
C ASN A 2 -20.24 9.43 5.29
N GLN A 3 -21.02 8.40 5.63
CA GLN A 3 -20.76 7.01 5.20
C GLN A 3 -20.73 6.86 3.68
N ALA A 4 -21.59 7.56 2.95
CA ALA A 4 -21.61 7.52 1.49
C ALA A 4 -20.31 8.05 0.89
N GLN A 5 -19.77 9.15 1.42
CA GLN A 5 -18.49 9.72 1.01
C GLN A 5 -17.31 8.76 1.28
N GLN A 6 -17.34 8.01 2.38
CA GLN A 6 -16.31 7.01 2.67
C GLN A 6 -16.34 5.83 1.68
N LEU A 7 -17.54 5.37 1.33
CA LEU A 7 -17.71 4.31 0.33
C LEU A 7 -17.21 4.76 -1.05
N THR A 8 -17.48 6.02 -1.42
CA THR A 8 -16.98 6.59 -2.68
C THR A 8 -15.45 6.70 -2.70
N ASP A 9 -14.81 7.23 -1.66
CA ASP A 9 -13.33 7.31 -1.61
C ASP A 9 -12.66 5.92 -1.63
N LEU A 10 -13.24 4.95 -0.91
CA LEU A 10 -12.77 3.56 -0.93
C LEU A 10 -12.87 2.94 -2.33
N GLU A 11 -14.03 3.09 -2.98
CA GLU A 11 -14.28 2.58 -4.33
C GLU A 11 -13.32 3.22 -5.34
N GLU A 12 -13.13 4.54 -5.29
CA GLU A 12 -12.20 5.26 -6.16
C GLU A 12 -10.76 4.79 -6.01
N ARG A 13 -10.28 4.60 -4.76
CA ARG A 13 -8.95 4.07 -4.48
C ARG A 13 -8.80 2.64 -4.97
N PHE A 14 -9.78 1.79 -4.68
CA PHE A 14 -9.78 0.40 -5.11
C PHE A 14 -9.71 0.31 -6.64
N LEU A 15 -10.60 1.00 -7.35
CA LEU A 15 -10.64 1.03 -8.81
C LEU A 15 -9.36 1.62 -9.42
N ARG A 16 -8.72 2.58 -8.75
CA ARG A 16 -7.42 3.12 -9.19
C ARG A 16 -6.31 2.09 -9.04
N TYR A 17 -6.25 1.36 -7.93
CA TYR A 17 -5.16 0.40 -7.68
C TYR A 17 -5.25 -0.83 -8.57
N VAL A 18 -6.46 -1.37 -8.81
CA VAL A 18 -6.63 -2.57 -9.66
C VAL A 18 -6.28 -2.34 -11.12
N GLN A 19 -6.19 -1.07 -11.56
CA GLN A 19 -5.75 -0.72 -12.92
C GLN A 19 -4.22 -0.73 -13.07
N ILE A 20 -3.47 -0.83 -11.98
CA ILE A 20 -2.01 -0.86 -11.99
C ILE A 20 -1.56 -2.31 -12.09
N ASP A 21 -0.78 -2.62 -13.12
CA ASP A 21 -0.25 -3.97 -13.32
C ASP A 21 0.85 -4.28 -12.29
N THR A 22 0.49 -5.07 -11.29
CA THR A 22 1.40 -5.49 -10.22
C THR A 22 1.66 -6.99 -10.21
N GLN A 23 1.35 -7.71 -11.29
CA GLN A 23 1.46 -9.17 -11.32
C GLN A 23 2.89 -9.63 -10.98
N SER A 24 3.01 -10.62 -10.09
CA SER A 24 4.28 -11.23 -9.70
C SER A 24 4.80 -12.24 -10.73
N ASP A 25 6.11 -12.50 -10.71
CA ASP A 25 6.78 -13.52 -11.53
C ASP A 25 7.45 -14.56 -10.63
N GLU A 26 6.95 -15.80 -10.68
CA GLU A 26 7.45 -16.92 -9.87
C GLU A 26 8.86 -17.39 -10.27
N ASN A 27 9.32 -17.05 -11.48
CA ASN A 27 10.63 -17.43 -11.99
C ASN A 27 11.71 -16.37 -11.68
N SER A 28 11.30 -15.21 -11.16
CA SER A 28 12.20 -14.11 -10.89
C SER A 28 13.06 -14.37 -9.65
N PRO A 29 14.38 -14.11 -9.71
CA PRO A 29 15.27 -14.21 -8.55
C PRO A 29 15.28 -12.94 -7.67
N THR A 30 14.49 -11.91 -8.01
CA THR A 30 14.47 -10.62 -7.31
C THR A 30 13.24 -10.47 -6.41
N ALA A 31 13.33 -9.55 -5.45
CA ALA A 31 12.22 -9.11 -4.62
C ALA A 31 12.16 -7.57 -4.63
N PRO A 32 11.10 -6.93 -5.18
CA PRO A 32 9.95 -7.51 -5.89
C PRO A 32 10.33 -8.33 -7.11
N SER A 33 9.48 -9.30 -7.47
CA SER A 33 9.71 -10.18 -8.61
C SER A 33 9.57 -9.48 -9.96
N THR A 34 8.75 -8.43 -10.03
CA THR A 34 8.56 -7.62 -11.24
C THR A 34 8.72 -6.13 -10.93
N ALA A 35 9.43 -5.40 -11.81
CA ALA A 35 9.68 -3.97 -11.61
C ALA A 35 8.39 -3.13 -11.58
N LYS A 36 7.34 -3.58 -12.30
CA LYS A 36 6.02 -2.93 -12.35
C LYS A 36 5.30 -2.86 -10.99
N GLN A 37 5.64 -3.74 -10.04
CA GLN A 37 5.13 -3.64 -8.66
C GLN A 37 5.50 -2.29 -8.00
N TYR A 38 6.61 -1.69 -8.39
CA TYR A 38 7.02 -0.39 -7.86
C TYR A 38 6.09 0.76 -8.23
N ASP A 39 5.28 0.65 -9.28
CA ASP A 39 4.33 1.71 -9.66
C ASP A 39 3.28 1.91 -8.55
N LEU A 40 2.70 0.81 -8.04
CA LEU A 40 1.77 0.87 -6.92
C LEU A 40 2.49 1.20 -5.60
N LEU A 41 3.68 0.64 -5.35
CA LEU A 41 4.43 0.93 -4.11
C LEU A 41 4.75 2.43 -3.97
N ASN A 42 5.24 3.07 -5.04
CA ASN A 42 5.57 4.50 -5.05
C ASN A 42 4.32 5.38 -4.90
N LEU A 43 3.21 5.00 -5.55
CA LEU A 43 1.92 5.67 -5.36
C LEU A 43 1.47 5.60 -3.90
N LEU A 44 1.48 4.42 -3.29
CA LEU A 44 1.05 4.22 -1.90
C LEU A 44 1.91 4.99 -0.91
N ALA A 45 3.24 5.02 -1.09
CA ALA A 45 4.12 5.84 -0.25
C ALA A 45 3.76 7.34 -0.32
N THR A 46 3.47 7.83 -1.54
CA THR A 46 3.03 9.21 -1.77
C THR A 46 1.68 9.50 -1.11
N GLU A 47 0.70 8.61 -1.28
CA GLU A 47 -0.63 8.77 -0.69
C GLU A 47 -0.60 8.72 0.84
N LEU A 48 0.17 7.80 1.43
CA LEU A 48 0.33 7.70 2.89
C LEU A 48 0.96 8.97 3.46
N ALA A 49 2.01 9.49 2.82
CA ALA A 49 2.62 10.76 3.22
C ALA A 49 1.60 11.92 3.14
N ALA A 50 0.82 12.00 2.05
CA ALA A 50 -0.21 13.02 1.88
C ALA A 50 -1.35 12.91 2.90
N MET A 51 -1.62 11.71 3.41
CA MET A 51 -2.60 11.44 4.48
C MET A 51 -2.05 11.73 5.88
N GLY A 52 -0.78 12.13 6.00
CA GLY A 52 -0.13 12.49 7.27
C GLY A 52 0.53 11.32 7.99
N ALA A 53 0.75 10.18 7.32
CA ALA A 53 1.58 9.13 7.89
C ALA A 53 3.05 9.59 7.92
N GLU A 54 3.73 9.27 9.01
CA GLU A 54 5.15 9.55 9.20
C GLU A 54 6.01 8.43 8.62
N ASN A 55 7.25 8.75 8.23
CA ASN A 55 8.21 7.79 7.71
C ASN A 55 7.64 6.92 6.58
N ALA A 56 6.89 7.51 5.66
CA ALA A 56 6.40 6.83 4.47
C ALA A 56 7.52 6.70 3.42
N TYR A 57 8.02 5.48 3.20
CA TYR A 57 9.04 5.20 2.20
C TYR A 57 8.91 3.79 1.61
N VAL A 58 9.50 3.60 0.44
CA VAL A 58 9.68 2.28 -0.18
C VAL A 58 11.04 1.72 0.24
N THR A 59 11.06 0.50 0.77
CA THR A 59 12.30 -0.19 1.16
C THR A 59 13.04 -0.74 -0.05
N ASP A 60 14.34 -1.02 0.11
CA ASP A 60 15.17 -1.62 -0.95
C ASP A 60 14.68 -3.01 -1.39
N TYR A 61 13.92 -3.71 -0.54
CA TYR A 61 13.32 -5.01 -0.81
C TYR A 61 11.85 -4.93 -1.26
N GLY A 62 11.35 -3.72 -1.55
CA GLY A 62 10.05 -3.52 -2.19
C GLY A 62 8.83 -3.62 -1.28
N ALA A 63 8.90 -3.03 -0.10
CA ALA A 63 7.74 -2.82 0.77
C ALA A 63 7.51 -1.33 1.02
N VAL A 64 6.26 -0.92 1.23
CA VAL A 64 5.95 0.42 1.76
C VAL A 64 5.85 0.31 3.27
N ILE A 65 6.65 1.11 3.98
CA ILE A 65 6.55 1.28 5.44
C ILE A 65 6.09 2.71 5.69
N ALA A 66 5.11 2.87 6.58
CA ALA A 66 4.65 4.15 7.10
C ALA A 66 4.09 3.96 8.51
N THR A 67 4.04 5.04 9.31
CA THR A 67 3.51 5.03 10.66
C THR A 67 2.38 6.06 10.78
N VAL A 68 1.20 5.61 11.19
CA VAL A 68 0.15 6.53 11.63
C VAL A 68 0.40 6.85 13.11
N PRO A 69 0.61 8.12 13.49
CA PRO A 69 0.84 8.48 14.89
C PRO A 69 -0.32 8.05 15.78
N GLY A 70 -0.01 7.61 17.00
CA GLY A 70 -1.01 7.29 17.99
C GLY A 70 -1.87 8.50 18.34
N THR A 71 -3.15 8.26 18.68
CA THR A 71 -4.02 9.31 19.20
C THR A 71 -3.46 9.88 20.50
N MET A 72 -3.51 11.19 20.68
CA MET A 72 -3.05 11.87 21.90
C MET A 72 -3.63 11.22 23.17
N GLY A 73 -2.77 10.97 24.16
CA GLY A 73 -3.13 10.28 25.40
C GLY A 73 -3.07 8.75 25.33
N GLN A 74 -2.63 8.17 24.21
CA GLN A 74 -2.45 6.72 24.00
C GLN A 74 -0.97 6.36 23.80
N GLU A 75 -0.04 7.14 24.35
CA GLU A 75 1.41 6.96 24.12
C GLU A 75 1.95 5.60 24.62
N ASN A 76 1.25 4.97 25.56
CA ASN A 76 1.62 3.66 26.12
C ASN A 76 0.80 2.49 25.52
N ALA A 77 -0.07 2.75 24.55
CA ALA A 77 -0.81 1.69 23.88
C ALA A 77 0.15 0.83 23.03
N PRO A 78 -0.10 -0.49 22.90
CA PRO A 78 0.72 -1.34 22.07
C PRO A 78 0.63 -0.91 20.60
N THR A 79 1.76 -0.92 19.91
CA THR A 79 1.79 -0.69 18.45
C THR A 79 1.14 -1.87 17.71
N VAL A 80 0.28 -1.55 16.75
CA VAL A 80 -0.34 -2.53 15.83
C VAL A 80 0.20 -2.30 14.43
N ALA A 81 0.52 -3.38 13.72
CA ALA A 81 0.91 -3.34 12.32
C ALA A 81 -0.17 -4.00 11.46
N LEU A 82 -0.53 -3.35 10.34
CA LEU A 82 -1.43 -3.89 9.33
C LEU A 82 -0.62 -4.16 8.07
N PHE A 83 -0.84 -5.34 7.47
CA PHE A 83 -0.12 -5.79 6.29
C PHE A 83 -1.07 -6.11 5.15
N ALA A 84 -0.65 -5.76 3.94
CA ALA A 84 -1.26 -6.17 2.68
C ALA A 84 -0.12 -6.39 1.66
N HIS A 85 -0.37 -7.21 0.65
CA HIS A 85 0.55 -7.38 -0.48
C HIS A 85 0.06 -6.57 -1.68
N VAL A 86 0.97 -6.14 -2.55
CA VAL A 86 0.66 -5.30 -3.71
C VAL A 86 0.49 -6.11 -5.00
N ASP A 87 1.02 -7.33 -5.05
CA ASP A 87 1.08 -8.12 -6.25
C ASP A 87 -0.21 -8.91 -6.52
N THR A 88 -0.47 -9.16 -7.79
CA THR A 88 -1.55 -10.04 -8.26
C THR A 88 -0.99 -11.37 -8.76
N ALA A 89 -1.83 -12.41 -8.71
CA ALA A 89 -1.42 -13.76 -9.06
C ALA A 89 -1.05 -13.89 -10.56
N PRO A 90 0.01 -14.63 -10.91
CA PRO A 90 0.39 -14.87 -12.31
C PRO A 90 -0.64 -15.69 -13.09
N ALA A 91 -1.45 -16.51 -12.38
CA ALA A 91 -2.42 -17.41 -12.99
C ALA A 91 -3.58 -16.71 -13.73
N TYR A 92 -3.81 -15.42 -13.45
CA TYR A 92 -4.85 -14.63 -14.09
C TYR A 92 -4.30 -13.23 -14.36
N SER A 93 -4.57 -12.68 -15.55
CA SER A 93 -4.45 -11.24 -15.73
C SER A 93 -5.54 -10.59 -14.88
N GLY A 94 -5.15 -9.88 -13.83
CA GLY A 94 -6.06 -9.12 -12.97
C GLY A 94 -6.97 -8.18 -13.74
#